data_AF-A0A9E5BFB4-F1
#
_entry.id   AF-A0A9E5BFB4-F1
#
_cell.length_a   1.000
_cell.length_b   1.000
_cell.length_c   1.000
_cell.angle_alpha   90.00
_cell.angle_beta   90.00
_cell.angle_gamma   90.00
#
_symmetry.space_group_name_H-M   'P 1'
#
loop_
_entity.id
_entity.type
_entity.pdbx_description
1 polymer ?
#
loop_
_entity_poly.entity_id
_entity_poly.type
_entity_poly.pdbx_seq_one_letter_code
_entity_poly.pdbx_strand_id
1 'polypeptide(L)'
;FNSVRSKHVQYPTTLPTFDELIGVDGRDALGAAKAILYLTQSNPNDQVFTLHAELEGQKLLPAFKALLQGWLAQGHELVTMGQLHRSWLATGQLDKIATEPLQYGSIANRSGELMIQMRHATNFT
;
A
#
# COMPACT_ATOMS: atom_id res chain seq x y z
N PHE A 1 -8.95 -20.90 -12.26
CA PHE A 1 -7.54 -20.51 -12.48
C PHE A 1 -6.68 -21.76 -12.54
N ASN A 2 -5.92 -21.98 -13.62
CA ASN A 2 -5.21 -23.25 -13.89
C ASN A 2 -3.91 -23.45 -13.07
N SER A 3 -3.85 -22.97 -11.83
CA SER A 3 -2.67 -23.06 -10.95
C SER A 3 -1.35 -22.53 -11.55
N VAL A 4 -1.41 -21.67 -12.57
CA VAL A 4 -0.21 -21.09 -13.22
C VAL A 4 0.18 -19.80 -12.50
N ARG A 5 1.47 -19.69 -12.15
CA ARG A 5 2.04 -18.45 -11.59
C ARG A 5 1.85 -17.30 -12.59
N SER A 6 1.34 -16.16 -12.10
CA SER A 6 1.26 -14.95 -12.92
C SER A 6 2.64 -14.54 -13.43
N LYS A 7 2.72 -14.14 -14.70
CA LYS A 7 3.93 -13.53 -15.28
C LYS A 7 4.11 -12.06 -14.88
N HIS A 8 3.09 -11.45 -14.28
CA HIS A 8 3.09 -10.06 -13.84
C HIS A 8 3.25 -9.98 -12.33
N VAL A 9 4.32 -9.33 -11.88
CA VAL A 9 4.56 -9.02 -10.46
C VAL A 9 3.46 -8.09 -9.94
N GLN A 10 2.99 -8.36 -8.73
CA GLN A 10 2.01 -7.53 -8.04
C GLN A 10 2.72 -6.69 -6.97
N TYR A 11 2.47 -5.39 -6.97
CA TYR A 11 2.93 -4.45 -5.95
C TYR A 11 1.71 -3.86 -5.25
N PRO A 12 1.21 -4.50 -4.17
CA PRO A 12 0.07 -3.98 -3.46
C PRO A 12 0.42 -2.68 -2.74
N THR A 13 -0.59 -1.85 -2.48
CA THR A 13 -0.48 -0.78 -1.48
C THR A 13 -0.16 -1.39 -0.12
N THR A 14 0.84 -0.85 0.58
CA THR A 14 1.31 -1.36 1.87
C THR A 14 1.19 -0.35 3.01
N LEU A 15 1.03 0.93 2.68
CA LEU A 15 0.75 2.00 3.64
C LEU A 15 -0.72 2.41 3.54
N PRO A 16 -1.36 2.72 4.67
CA PRO A 16 -2.75 3.19 4.66
C PRO A 16 -2.85 4.53 3.94
N THR A 17 -3.98 4.79 3.31
CA THR A 17 -4.30 6.08 2.70
C THR A 17 -4.70 7.11 3.76
N PHE A 18 -4.82 8.39 3.38
CA PHE A 18 -5.33 9.38 4.33
C PHE A 18 -6.80 9.20 4.68
N ASP A 19 -7.66 8.81 3.75
CA ASP A 19 -9.08 8.57 4.02
C ASP A 19 -9.33 7.38 4.95
N GLU A 20 -8.45 6.37 4.93
CA GLU A 20 -8.49 5.26 5.90
C GLU A 20 -8.12 5.70 7.33
N LEU A 21 -7.40 6.82 7.50
CA LEU A 21 -6.88 7.26 8.80
C LEU A 21 -7.59 8.48 9.38
N ILE A 22 -8.08 9.40 8.54
CA ILE A 22 -8.75 10.62 8.99
C ILE A 22 -10.06 10.26 9.68
N GLY A 23 -10.29 10.84 10.86
CA GLY A 23 -11.46 10.59 11.70
C GLY A 23 -11.32 9.36 12.60
N VAL A 24 -10.42 8.42 12.28
CA VAL A 24 -10.11 7.29 13.19
C VAL A 24 -9.42 7.83 14.42
N ASP A 25 -9.94 7.49 15.62
CA ASP A 25 -9.46 8.01 16.91
C ASP A 25 -9.39 9.54 16.98
N GLY A 26 -10.22 10.24 16.20
CA GLY A 26 -10.23 11.71 16.14
C GLY A 26 -9.04 12.33 15.37
N ARG A 27 -8.30 11.55 14.56
CA ARG A 27 -7.18 12.06 13.76
C ARG A 27 -7.65 13.08 12.71
N ASP A 28 -6.95 14.19 12.64
CA ASP A 28 -7.00 15.10 11.49
C ASP A 28 -5.99 14.68 10.41
N ALA A 29 -5.89 15.47 9.34
CA ALA A 29 -4.99 15.16 8.22
C ALA A 29 -3.50 15.11 8.64
N LEU A 30 -3.06 15.98 9.55
CA LEU A 30 -1.69 15.94 10.05
C LEU A 30 -1.46 14.75 10.99
N GLY A 31 -2.46 14.37 11.77
CA GLY A 31 -2.48 13.15 12.57
C GLY A 31 -2.35 11.90 11.71
N ALA A 32 -3.04 11.84 10.58
CA ALA A 32 -2.90 10.77 9.60
C ALA A 32 -1.46 10.71 9.03
N ALA A 33 -0.89 11.85 8.62
CA ALA A 33 0.50 11.90 8.17
C ALA A 33 1.49 11.43 9.26
N LYS A 34 1.31 11.84 10.52
CA LYS A 34 2.13 11.37 11.64
C LYS A 34 2.01 9.86 11.87
N ALA A 35 0.82 9.30 11.74
CA ALA A 35 0.61 7.86 11.89
C ALA A 35 1.36 7.08 10.80
N ILE A 36 1.32 7.53 9.55
CA ILE A 36 2.10 6.91 8.46
C ILE A 36 3.60 7.04 8.71
N LEU A 37 4.07 8.21 9.13
CA LEU A 37 5.49 8.43 9.45
C LEU A 37 5.97 7.51 10.58
N TYR A 38 5.13 7.23 11.57
CA TYR A 38 5.44 6.27 12.63
C TYR A 38 5.61 4.85 12.08
N LEU A 39 4.74 4.43 11.15
CA LEU A 39 4.85 3.12 10.49
C LEU A 39 6.14 2.97 9.67
N THR A 40 6.61 4.05 9.04
CA THR A 40 7.79 4.00 8.16
C THR A 40 9.12 4.19 8.89
N GLN A 41 9.14 4.78 10.09
CA GLN A 41 10.39 5.12 10.79
C GLN A 41 11.22 3.89 11.18
N SER A 42 10.58 2.75 11.43
CA SER A 42 11.26 1.51 11.86
C SER A 42 11.07 0.35 10.89
N ASN A 43 10.56 0.63 9.68
CA ASN A 43 10.30 -0.39 8.67
C ASN A 43 11.40 -0.36 7.61
N PRO A 44 12.22 -1.44 7.51
CA PRO A 44 13.32 -1.49 6.55
C PRO A 44 12.86 -1.91 5.14
N ASN A 45 11.57 -2.23 4.95
CA ASN A 45 11.06 -2.72 3.67
C ASN A 45 10.55 -1.58 2.80
N ASP A 46 10.72 -1.72 1.48
CA ASP A 46 10.09 -0.84 0.50
C ASP A 46 8.57 -0.79 0.70
N GLN A 47 7.99 0.39 0.54
CA GLN A 47 6.57 0.65 0.77
C GLN A 47 5.90 1.25 -0.47
N VAL A 48 4.61 0.95 -0.65
CA VAL A 48 3.75 1.55 -1.67
C VAL A 48 2.65 2.34 -0.96
N PHE A 49 2.61 3.64 -1.24
CA PHE A 49 1.56 4.54 -0.78
C PHE A 49 0.65 4.94 -1.94
N THR A 50 -0.66 4.94 -1.71
CA THR A 50 -1.67 5.37 -2.67
C THR A 50 -2.32 6.65 -2.16
N LEU A 51 -2.53 7.61 -3.07
CA LEU A 51 -3.14 8.91 -2.75
C LEU A 51 -4.22 9.27 -3.77
N HIS A 52 -5.08 10.21 -3.39
CA HIS A 52 -6.10 10.78 -4.25
C HIS A 52 -5.65 12.17 -4.73
N ALA A 53 -5.28 12.30 -6.00
CA ALA A 53 -4.71 13.56 -6.49
C ALA A 53 -5.64 14.77 -6.26
N GLU A 54 -6.95 14.55 -6.29
CA GLU A 54 -7.96 15.57 -6.02
C GLU A 54 -7.99 16.05 -4.55
N LEU A 55 -7.61 15.21 -3.59
CA LEU A 55 -7.61 15.56 -2.16
C LEU A 55 -6.21 15.96 -1.68
N GLU A 56 -5.22 15.08 -1.82
CA GLU A 56 -3.82 15.30 -1.44
C GLU A 56 -3.14 16.40 -2.26
N GLY A 57 -3.61 16.65 -3.48
CA GLY A 57 -3.17 17.79 -4.30
C GLY A 57 -3.85 19.12 -3.96
N GLN A 58 -4.90 19.11 -3.12
CA GLN A 58 -5.68 20.30 -2.80
C GLN A 58 -5.89 20.44 -1.28
N LYS A 59 -7.03 19.99 -0.76
CA LYS A 59 -7.45 20.19 0.63
C LYS A 59 -6.47 19.58 1.64
N LEU A 60 -5.85 18.45 1.30
CA LEU A 60 -4.91 17.73 2.15
C LEU A 60 -3.44 18.03 1.83
N LEU A 61 -3.17 19.01 0.95
CA LEU A 61 -1.82 19.38 0.53
C LEU A 61 -0.86 19.67 1.69
N PRO A 62 -1.25 20.39 2.77
CA PRO A 62 -0.35 20.61 3.90
C PRO A 62 0.10 19.31 4.58
N ALA A 63 -0.82 18.36 4.76
CA ALA A 63 -0.51 17.06 5.36
C ALA A 63 0.31 16.18 4.42
N PHE A 64 0.00 16.18 3.12
CA PHE A 64 0.77 15.45 2.13
C PHE A 64 2.22 15.98 2.05
N LYS A 65 2.41 17.29 2.04
CA LYS A 65 3.75 17.90 2.09
C LYS A 65 4.53 17.49 3.34
N ALA A 66 3.89 17.49 4.51
CA ALA A 66 4.50 17.05 5.76
C ALA A 66 4.92 15.58 5.70
N LEU A 67 4.10 14.72 5.09
CA LEU A 67 4.42 13.31 4.88
C LEU A 67 5.66 13.13 3.99
N LEU A 68 5.70 13.80 2.83
CA LEU A 68 6.85 13.74 1.91
C LEU A 68 8.14 14.22 2.58
N GLN A 69 8.07 15.35 3.30
CA GLN A 69 9.23 15.88 4.04
C GLN A 69 9.67 14.93 5.15
N GLY A 70 8.72 14.32 5.86
CA GLY A 70 9.01 13.35 6.90
C GLY A 70 9.68 12.09 6.37
N TRP A 71 9.26 11.57 5.21
CA TRP A 71 9.93 10.43 4.58
C TRP A 71 11.36 10.76 4.16
N LEU A 72 11.58 11.92 3.55
CA LEU A 72 12.94 12.37 3.22
C LEU A 72 13.81 12.51 4.48
N ALA A 73 13.26 13.05 5.57
CA ALA A 73 13.97 13.19 6.84
C ALA A 73 14.27 11.84 7.51
N GLN A 74 13.44 10.81 7.28
CA GLN A 74 13.71 9.43 7.70
C GLN A 74 14.75 8.72 6.83
N GLY A 75 15.20 9.35 5.73
CA GLY A 75 16.18 8.77 4.80
C GLY A 75 15.57 7.89 3.71
N HIS A 76 14.24 7.92 3.52
CA HIS A 76 13.58 7.18 2.44
C HIS A 76 13.81 7.85 1.09
N GLU A 77 13.91 7.03 0.04
CA GLU A 77 13.89 7.50 -1.35
C GLU A 77 12.45 7.44 -1.90
N LEU A 78 11.98 8.54 -2.48
CA LEU A 78 10.67 8.60 -3.12
C LEU A 78 10.83 8.27 -4.61
N VAL A 79 10.37 7.08 -5.00
CA VAL A 79 10.57 6.55 -6.35
C VAL A 79 9.26 6.19 -7.03
N THR A 80 9.30 6.10 -8.36
CA THR A 80 8.20 5.52 -9.14
C THR A 80 8.17 4.00 -9.00
N MET A 81 7.00 3.38 -9.22
CA MET A 81 6.87 1.92 -9.25
C MET A 81 7.81 1.25 -10.27
N GLY A 82 8.11 1.92 -11.40
CA GLY A 82 9.04 1.40 -12.39
C GLY A 82 10.50 1.40 -11.91
N GLN A 83 10.91 2.38 -11.11
CA GLN A 83 12.24 2.39 -10.46
C GLN A 83 12.33 1.31 -9.39
N LEU A 84 11.30 1.17 -8.55
CA LEU A 84 11.22 0.10 -7.56
C LEU A 84 11.35 -1.28 -8.22
N HIS A 85 10.61 -1.52 -9.31
CA HIS A 85 10.69 -2.78 -10.05
C HIS A 85 12.08 -3.07 -10.60
N ARG A 86 12.75 -2.08 -11.20
CA ARG A 86 14.13 -2.23 -11.70
C ARG A 86 15.12 -2.50 -10.57
N SER A 87 14.96 -1.84 -9.42
CA SER A 87 15.77 -2.10 -8.22
C SER A 87 15.60 -3.55 -7.76
N TRP A 88 14.36 -4.02 -7.64
CA TRP A 88 14.07 -5.41 -7.23
C TRP A 88 14.61 -6.46 -8.20
N LEU A 89 14.57 -6.18 -9.51
CA LEU A 89 15.18 -7.04 -10.51
C LEU A 89 16.71 -7.08 -10.33
N ALA A 90 17.35 -5.92 -10.17
CA ALA A 90 18.81 -5.82 -10.04
C ALA A 90 19.35 -6.45 -8.74
N THR A 91 18.57 -6.45 -7.66
CA THR A 91 18.96 -7.00 -6.35
C THR A 91 18.50 -8.44 -6.13
N GLY A 92 17.83 -9.06 -7.10
CA GLY A 92 17.27 -10.42 -6.98
C GLY A 92 16.10 -10.52 -6.00
N GLN A 93 15.47 -9.39 -5.64
CA GLN A 93 14.32 -9.37 -4.74
C GLN A 93 13.08 -10.03 -5.38
N LEU A 94 12.95 -9.96 -6.72
CA LEU A 94 11.84 -10.61 -7.45
C LEU A 94 11.80 -12.13 -7.28
N ASP A 95 12.93 -12.77 -7.00
CA ASP A 95 13.00 -14.22 -6.77
C ASP A 95 12.56 -14.63 -5.36
N LYS A 96 12.46 -13.65 -4.45
CA LYS A 96 12.15 -13.85 -3.03
C LYS A 96 10.71 -13.51 -2.67
N ILE A 97 9.92 -12.97 -3.61
CA ILE A 97 8.53 -12.60 -3.33
C ILE A 97 7.67 -13.84 -3.10
N ALA A 98 6.80 -13.77 -2.09
CA ALA A 98 5.84 -14.83 -1.81
C ALA A 98 4.90 -15.02 -3.01
N THR A 99 4.62 -16.29 -3.35
CA THR A 99 3.60 -16.64 -4.34
C THR A 99 2.36 -17.13 -3.59
N GLU A 100 1.32 -16.30 -3.59
CA GLU A 100 0.06 -16.59 -2.90
C GLU A 100 -1.02 -17.00 -3.92
N PRO A 101 -1.82 -18.03 -3.63
CA PRO A 101 -2.92 -18.41 -4.50
C PRO A 101 -4.07 -17.39 -4.38
N LEU A 102 -4.70 -17.10 -5.52
CA LEU A 102 -5.85 -16.21 -5.64
C LEU A 102 -7.08 -17.00 -6.06
N GLN A 103 -8.26 -16.58 -5.58
CA GLN A 103 -9.55 -17.09 -6.02
C GLN A 103 -10.57 -15.96 -6.16
N TYR A 104 -11.64 -16.22 -6.89
CA TYR A 104 -12.82 -15.38 -6.79
C TYR A 104 -13.55 -15.63 -5.47
N GLY A 105 -14.11 -14.57 -4.88
CA GLY A 105 -14.89 -14.64 -3.65
C GLY A 105 -15.52 -13.31 -3.28
N SER A 106 -16.09 -13.24 -2.07
CA SER A 106 -16.68 -12.02 -1.54
C SER A 106 -15.96 -11.59 -0.26
N ILE A 107 -16.09 -10.31 0.08
CA ILE A 107 -15.62 -9.73 1.35
C ILE A 107 -16.85 -9.09 2.01
N ALA A 108 -16.96 -9.21 3.33
CA ALA A 108 -18.05 -8.61 4.09
C ALA A 108 -18.20 -7.12 3.75
N ASN A 109 -19.45 -6.68 3.54
CA ASN A 109 -19.82 -5.30 3.21
C ASN A 109 -19.28 -4.79 1.85
N ARG A 110 -18.88 -5.68 0.93
CA ARG A 110 -18.55 -5.34 -0.45
C ARG A 110 -19.42 -6.12 -1.43
N SER A 111 -20.16 -5.38 -2.27
CA SER A 111 -20.96 -5.98 -3.33
C SER A 111 -20.08 -6.47 -4.49
N GLY A 112 -20.48 -7.60 -5.08
CA GLY A 112 -19.82 -8.20 -6.24
C GLY A 112 -18.76 -9.23 -5.87
N GLU A 113 -18.29 -9.94 -6.89
CA GLU A 113 -17.22 -10.93 -6.79
C GLU A 113 -15.86 -10.24 -6.98
N LEU A 114 -14.91 -10.57 -6.11
CA LEU A 114 -13.57 -9.99 -6.06
C LEU A 114 -12.52 -11.09 -6.25
N MET A 115 -11.35 -10.71 -6.75
CA MET A 115 -10.16 -11.55 -6.63
C MET A 115 -9.58 -11.37 -5.23
N ILE A 116 -9.51 -12.46 -4.46
CA ILE A 116 -9.03 -12.45 -3.07
C ILE A 116 -7.86 -13.41 -2.90
N GLN A 117 -6.96 -13.07 -1.98
CA GLN A 117 -5.99 -14.04 -1.47
C GLN A 117 -6.74 -15.16 -0.75
N MET A 118 -6.45 -16.43 -1.06
CA MET A 118 -7.22 -17.55 -0.49
C MET A 118 -7.21 -17.56 1.05
N ARG A 119 -6.12 -17.13 1.68
CA ARG A 119 -6.03 -17.02 3.15
C ARG A 119 -7.03 -16.03 3.76
N HIS A 120 -7.61 -15.13 2.97
CA HIS A 120 -8.63 -14.17 3.39
C HIS A 120 -10.03 -14.55 2.88
N ALA A 121 -10.18 -15.69 2.19
CA ALA A 121 -11.48 -16.21 1.82
C ALA A 121 -12.24 -16.65 3.07
N THR A 122 -13.32 -15.95 3.38
CA THR A 122 -14.29 -16.39 4.37
C THR A 122 -15.25 -17.35 3.67
N ASN A 123 -15.20 -18.64 4.02
CA ASN A 123 -16.24 -19.58 3.66
C ASN A 123 -17.47 -19.22 4.50
N PHE A 124 -18.38 -18.43 3.95
CA PHE A 124 -19.71 -18.30 4.54
C PHE A 124 -20.51 -19.53 4.13
N THR A 125 -20.67 -20.48 5.06
CA THR A 125 -21.75 -21.48 5.02
C THR A 125 -22.95 -20.96 5.80
#